data_AF-A0A956GW68-F1
#
_entry.id   AF-A0A956GW68-F1
#
_cell.length_a   1.000
_cell.length_b   1.000
_cell.length_c   1.000
_cell.angle_alpha   90.00
_cell.angle_beta   90.00
_cell.angle_gamma   90.00
#
_symmetry.space_group_name_H-M   'P 1'
#
loop_
_entity.id
_entity.type
_entity.pdbx_description
1 polymer ?
#
loop_
_entity_poly.entity_id
_entity_poly.type
_entity_poly.pdbx_seq_one_letter_code
_entity_poly.pdbx_strand_id
1 'polypeptide(L)'
;MAVPKFYHFIEPVLRTVATADEPLKRGDILQRAPKLLELSAEDLAIIAGKGRLTQVEDRTGWALSYASMSGLVESPRRGFWAITAAGRDELRRYPNGIPLERLHDIRRTARRADDATYEHDDDPTVDSDVDGETPDERLRAAYAEIHRSIADELLGLVRNSSPAFFERLVLDLLHAMGYGTSRDDVQQTGGAGDGGIDGVITLDRLGLEKVYVQAKRYAEDNTVGRPAIQGFLGALAGRRATKGVFITTSQFSKEARDFAQSASDSLVLVSGQRVAELMIEYQVGVSARETLTLVSIDSDYFEDEG
;
A
#
# COMPACT_ATOMS: atom_id res chain seq x y z
N MET A 1 13.29 -16.79 3.48
CA MET A 1 12.26 -17.83 3.24
C MET A 1 10.94 -17.09 3.33
N ALA A 2 9.97 -17.24 2.43
CA ALA A 2 8.75 -16.41 2.50
C ALA A 2 8.11 -16.47 3.91
N VAL A 3 7.74 -15.31 4.47
CA VAL A 3 7.15 -15.22 5.81
C VAL A 3 5.91 -16.13 5.87
N PRO A 4 5.83 -17.07 6.83
CA PRO A 4 4.72 -18.01 6.93
C PRO A 4 3.37 -17.30 7.05
N LYS A 5 2.31 -17.96 6.61
CA LYS A 5 0.94 -17.47 6.78
C LYS A 5 0.61 -17.22 8.24
N PHE A 6 -0.33 -16.32 8.47
CA PHE A 6 -0.75 -15.85 9.79
C PHE A 6 -0.98 -16.98 10.82
N TYR A 7 -1.73 -18.02 10.45
CA TYR A 7 -2.09 -19.09 11.38
C TYR A 7 -0.89 -19.93 11.87
N HIS A 8 0.25 -19.94 11.17
CA HIS A 8 1.47 -20.61 11.64
C HIS A 8 2.08 -19.93 12.87
N PHE A 9 1.68 -18.70 13.20
CA PHE A 9 2.12 -17.99 14.40
C PHE A 9 1.33 -18.38 15.66
N ILE A 10 0.19 -19.08 15.54
CA ILE A 10 -0.64 -19.49 16.69
C ILE A 10 0.13 -20.43 17.62
N GLU A 11 0.74 -21.50 17.09
CA GLU A 11 1.52 -22.43 17.90
C GLU A 11 2.70 -21.75 18.61
N PRO A 12 3.57 -20.96 17.92
CA PRO A 12 4.63 -20.20 18.57
C PRO A 12 4.14 -19.28 19.70
N VAL A 13 2.98 -18.63 19.53
CA VAL A 13 2.36 -17.82 20.58
C VAL A 13 2.02 -18.70 21.79
N LEU A 14 1.30 -19.81 21.59
CA LEU A 14 0.91 -20.73 22.66
C LEU A 14 2.13 -21.26 23.42
N ARG A 15 3.16 -21.72 22.71
CA ARG A 15 4.40 -22.22 23.34
C ARG A 15 5.12 -21.13 24.12
N THR A 16 5.16 -19.91 23.59
CA THR A 16 5.81 -18.77 24.27
C THR A 16 5.13 -18.46 25.59
N VAL A 17 3.79 -18.35 25.61
CA VAL A 17 3.05 -18.07 26.86
C VAL A 17 3.01 -19.29 27.80
N ALA A 18 3.15 -20.52 27.29
CA ALA A 18 3.19 -21.73 28.11
C ALA A 18 4.48 -21.88 28.93
N THR A 19 5.59 -21.31 28.45
CA THR A 19 6.90 -21.41 29.10
C THR A 19 7.14 -20.35 30.17
N ALA A 20 6.22 -19.38 30.31
CA ALA A 20 6.34 -18.31 31.29
C ALA A 20 5.58 -18.66 32.57
N ASP A 21 6.24 -18.48 33.71
CA ASP A 21 5.61 -18.65 35.03
C ASP A 21 4.66 -17.49 35.36
N GLU A 22 4.91 -16.31 34.79
CA GLU A 22 4.07 -15.12 34.93
C GLU A 22 3.47 -14.69 33.57
N PRO A 23 2.30 -14.00 33.57
CA PRO A 23 1.74 -13.43 32.35
C PRO A 23 2.75 -12.53 31.61
N LEU A 24 2.87 -12.68 30.30
CA LEU A 24 3.82 -11.94 29.47
C LEU A 24 3.20 -10.69 28.86
N LYS A 25 3.97 -9.61 28.73
CA LYS A 25 3.53 -8.42 27.98
C LYS A 25 3.33 -8.77 26.51
N ARG A 26 2.36 -8.12 25.85
CA ARG A 26 2.13 -8.26 24.40
C ARG A 26 3.42 -8.04 23.59
N GLY A 27 4.17 -6.99 23.89
CA GLY A 27 5.44 -6.70 23.21
C GLY A 27 6.47 -7.83 23.31
N ASP A 28 6.57 -8.48 24.48
CA ASP A 28 7.49 -9.60 24.69
C ASP A 28 7.07 -10.82 23.85
N ILE A 29 5.77 -11.07 23.72
CA ILE A 29 5.24 -12.16 22.89
C ILE A 29 5.54 -11.90 21.41
N LEU A 30 5.31 -10.67 20.93
CA LEU A 30 5.62 -10.28 19.56
C LEU A 30 7.11 -10.45 19.21
N GLN A 31 8.00 -10.25 20.19
CA GLN A 31 9.44 -10.43 19.98
C GLN A 31 9.91 -11.87 20.15
N ARG A 32 9.28 -12.65 21.04
CA ARG A 32 9.75 -14.01 21.40
C ARG A 32 9.14 -15.10 20.53
N ALA A 33 7.83 -15.03 20.25
CA ALA A 33 7.15 -16.10 19.53
C ALA A 33 7.71 -16.34 18.12
N PRO A 34 7.99 -15.31 17.29
CA PRO A 34 8.52 -15.53 15.94
C PRO A 34 9.88 -16.22 15.90
N LYS A 35 10.67 -16.17 16.99
CA LYS A 35 11.99 -16.81 17.04
C LYS A 35 11.90 -18.34 16.94
N LEU A 36 10.73 -18.92 17.26
CA LEU A 36 10.47 -20.36 17.11
C LEU A 36 10.29 -20.79 15.64
N LEU A 37 10.15 -19.85 14.71
CA LEU A 37 9.98 -20.10 13.28
C LEU A 37 11.29 -19.97 12.48
N GLU A 38 12.40 -19.66 13.13
CA GLU A 38 13.75 -19.58 12.52
C GLU A 38 13.81 -18.69 11.25
N LEU A 39 13.07 -17.58 11.26
CA LEU A 39 13.01 -16.63 10.13
C LEU A 39 14.32 -15.85 9.95
N SER A 40 14.64 -15.49 8.70
CA SER A 40 15.83 -14.69 8.41
C SER A 40 15.66 -13.23 8.84
N ALA A 41 16.77 -12.50 8.98
CA ALA A 41 16.75 -11.07 9.29
C ALA A 41 16.00 -10.24 8.22
N GLU A 42 16.08 -10.65 6.96
CA GLU A 42 15.34 -10.03 5.87
C GLU A 42 13.83 -10.22 6.04
N ASP A 43 13.40 -11.44 6.39
CA ASP A 43 12.00 -11.79 6.59
C ASP A 43 11.39 -11.04 7.80
N LEU A 44 12.18 -10.85 8.87
CA LEU A 44 11.78 -10.08 10.05
C LEU A 44 11.67 -8.57 9.78
N ALA A 45 12.37 -8.05 8.77
CA ALA A 45 12.40 -6.62 8.45
C ALA A 45 11.29 -6.16 7.49
N ILE A 46 10.47 -7.09 6.97
CA ILE A 46 9.38 -6.77 6.05
C ILE A 46 8.31 -5.97 6.79
N ILE A 47 8.02 -4.73 6.33
CA ILE A 47 7.03 -3.84 6.93
C ILE A 47 5.60 -4.27 6.52
N ALA A 48 4.67 -4.29 7.47
CA ALA A 48 3.25 -4.49 7.20
C ALA A 48 2.63 -3.22 6.58
N GLY A 49 2.67 -3.11 5.25
CA GLY A 49 2.11 -1.96 4.53
C GLY A 49 2.86 -0.66 4.82
N LYS A 50 2.13 0.41 5.18
CA LYS A 50 2.69 1.75 5.50
C LYS A 50 2.84 2.00 7.03
N GLY A 51 2.68 0.97 7.85
CA GLY A 51 2.69 1.09 9.32
C GLY A 51 4.08 1.03 9.95
N ARG A 52 4.13 1.06 11.29
CA ARG A 52 5.36 0.88 12.09
C ARG A 52 5.69 -0.59 12.38
N LEU A 53 4.71 -1.47 12.25
CA LEU A 53 4.87 -2.90 12.55
C LEU A 53 5.44 -3.66 11.35
N THR A 54 6.24 -4.67 11.63
CA THR A 54 6.65 -5.66 10.64
C THR A 54 5.49 -6.62 10.34
N GLN A 55 5.52 -7.29 9.18
CA GLN A 55 4.55 -8.32 8.82
C GLN A 55 4.52 -9.46 9.85
N VAL A 56 5.68 -9.77 10.43
CA VAL A 56 5.81 -10.78 11.49
C VAL A 56 5.14 -10.32 12.79
N GLU A 57 5.31 -9.07 13.18
CA GLU A 57 4.66 -8.50 14.36
C GLU A 57 3.13 -8.43 14.18
N ASP A 58 2.66 -8.02 13.00
CA ASP A 58 1.23 -7.97 12.65
C ASP A 58 0.60 -9.36 12.75
N ARG A 59 1.19 -10.34 12.06
CA ARG A 59 0.74 -11.74 12.09
C ARG A 59 0.80 -12.33 13.49
N THR A 60 1.85 -12.07 14.27
CA THR A 60 1.92 -12.56 15.66
C THR A 60 0.84 -11.93 16.54
N GLY A 61 0.55 -10.63 16.35
CA GLY A 61 -0.51 -9.92 17.07
C GLY A 61 -1.89 -10.49 16.79
N TRP A 62 -2.19 -10.78 15.53
CA TRP A 62 -3.40 -11.51 15.17
C TRP A 62 -3.42 -12.92 15.78
N ALA A 63 -2.27 -13.58 15.96
CA ALA A 63 -2.22 -14.99 16.38
C ALA A 63 -2.63 -15.09 17.84
N LEU A 64 -2.14 -14.15 18.62
CA LEU A 64 -2.54 -13.91 19.99
C LEU A 64 -4.04 -13.60 20.09
N SER A 65 -4.57 -12.75 19.21
CA SER A 65 -6.00 -12.37 19.20
C SER A 65 -6.89 -13.58 18.91
N TYR A 66 -6.57 -14.38 17.88
CA TYR A 66 -7.31 -15.58 17.54
C TYR A 66 -7.16 -16.69 18.60
N ALA A 67 -5.98 -16.83 19.23
CA ALA A 67 -5.79 -17.72 20.36
C ALA A 67 -6.64 -17.28 21.58
N SER A 68 -6.83 -15.97 21.77
CA SER A 68 -7.68 -15.43 22.84
C SER A 68 -9.16 -15.70 22.58
N MET A 69 -9.64 -15.38 21.37
CA MET A 69 -11.05 -15.59 20.98
C MET A 69 -11.46 -17.07 21.02
N SER A 70 -10.50 -17.98 20.80
CA SER A 70 -10.70 -19.43 20.91
C SER A 70 -10.48 -19.97 22.34
N GLY A 71 -10.21 -19.11 23.31
CA GLY A 71 -10.06 -19.47 24.73
C GLY A 71 -8.77 -20.20 25.09
N LEU A 72 -7.76 -20.21 24.21
CA LEU A 72 -6.48 -20.88 24.44
C LEU A 72 -5.50 -20.02 25.25
N VAL A 73 -5.68 -18.70 25.20
CA VAL A 73 -4.98 -17.74 26.06
C VAL A 73 -5.99 -16.77 26.67
N GLU A 74 -5.60 -16.15 27.76
CA GLU A 74 -6.38 -15.12 28.44
C GLU A 74 -5.51 -13.91 28.76
N SER A 75 -6.14 -12.77 29.05
CA SER A 75 -5.46 -11.56 29.52
C SER A 75 -5.84 -11.29 30.97
N PRO A 76 -5.10 -11.83 31.97
CA PRO A 76 -5.43 -11.66 33.39
C PRO A 76 -5.38 -10.21 33.85
N ARG A 77 -4.54 -9.41 33.20
CA ARG A 77 -4.44 -7.96 33.35
C ARG A 77 -4.10 -7.34 32.01
N ARG A 78 -4.53 -6.10 31.80
CA ARG A 78 -4.41 -5.38 30.53
C ARG A 78 -3.00 -5.47 29.93
N GLY A 79 -2.92 -5.94 28.69
CA GLY A 79 -1.65 -6.02 27.93
C GLY A 79 -0.75 -7.18 28.33
N PHE A 80 -1.14 -7.98 29.33
CA PHE A 80 -0.45 -9.20 29.72
C PHE A 80 -1.28 -10.43 29.38
N TRP A 81 -0.60 -11.50 28.99
CA TRP A 81 -1.22 -12.70 28.45
C TRP A 81 -0.68 -13.96 29.11
N ALA A 82 -1.56 -14.90 29.40
CA ALA A 82 -1.24 -16.19 29.99
C ALA A 82 -1.94 -17.32 29.22
N ILE A 83 -1.36 -18.52 29.26
CA ILE A 83 -1.99 -19.71 28.69
C ILE A 83 -3.12 -20.22 29.60
N THR A 84 -4.26 -20.58 29.01
CA THR A 84 -5.37 -21.20 29.77
C THR A 84 -5.14 -22.71 29.95
N ALA A 85 -5.99 -23.36 30.75
CA ALA A 85 -6.00 -24.83 30.84
C ALA A 85 -6.24 -25.49 29.47
N ALA A 86 -7.17 -24.94 28.68
CA ALA A 86 -7.46 -25.42 27.33
C ALA A 86 -6.25 -25.27 26.39
N GLY A 87 -5.54 -24.14 26.45
CA GLY A 87 -4.31 -23.94 25.69
C GLY A 87 -3.21 -24.94 26.05
N ARG A 88 -3.05 -25.25 27.35
CA ARG A 88 -2.08 -26.28 27.80
C ARG A 88 -2.48 -27.68 27.32
N ASP A 89 -3.76 -28.02 27.37
CA ASP A 89 -4.26 -29.30 26.88
C ASP A 89 -4.05 -29.44 25.36
N GLU A 90 -4.22 -28.36 24.61
CA GLU A 90 -3.95 -28.30 23.17
C GLU A 90 -2.48 -28.61 22.87
N LEU A 91 -1.54 -27.98 23.58
CA LEU A 91 -0.10 -28.27 23.42
C LEU A 91 0.28 -29.69 23.87
N ARG A 92 -0.39 -30.24 24.90
CA ARG A 92 -0.17 -31.64 25.33
C ARG A 92 -0.66 -32.65 24.29
N ARG A 93 -1.74 -32.34 23.57
CA ARG A 93 -2.25 -33.18 22.46
C ARG A 93 -1.28 -33.20 21.28
N TYR A 94 -0.56 -32.10 21.05
CA TYR A 94 0.31 -31.90 19.89
C TYR A 94 1.75 -31.53 20.30
N PRO A 95 2.50 -32.43 20.96
CA PRO A 95 3.83 -32.11 21.48
C PRO A 95 4.83 -31.74 20.38
N ASN A 96 4.69 -32.34 19.20
CA ASN A 96 5.61 -32.19 18.06
C ASN A 96 5.13 -31.18 16.99
N GLY A 97 4.08 -30.40 17.27
CA GLY A 97 3.52 -29.45 16.31
C GLY A 97 2.02 -29.59 16.14
N ILE A 98 1.31 -28.46 16.06
CA ILE A 98 -0.12 -28.42 15.82
C ILE A 98 -0.37 -28.59 14.32
N PRO A 99 -1.13 -29.61 13.87
CA PRO A 99 -1.43 -29.81 12.46
C PRO A 99 -2.15 -28.62 11.84
N LEU A 100 -1.94 -28.41 10.53
CA LEU A 100 -2.49 -27.28 9.80
C LEU A 100 -4.02 -27.21 9.91
N GLU A 101 -4.69 -28.36 9.79
CA GLU A 101 -6.15 -28.47 9.91
C GLU A 101 -6.65 -27.94 11.25
N ARG A 102 -5.88 -28.21 12.33
CA ARG A 102 -6.22 -27.74 13.66
C ARG A 102 -5.98 -26.24 13.83
N LEU A 103 -4.93 -25.68 13.21
CA LEU A 103 -4.71 -24.24 13.18
C LEU A 103 -5.85 -23.50 12.46
N HIS A 104 -6.38 -24.08 11.37
CA HIS A 104 -7.58 -23.57 10.71
C HIS A 104 -8.83 -23.66 11.59
N ASP A 105 -9.00 -24.73 12.38
CA ASP A 105 -10.12 -24.85 13.32
C ASP A 105 -10.09 -23.78 14.42
N ILE A 106 -8.91 -23.50 14.98
CA ILE A 106 -8.72 -22.43 15.96
C ILE A 106 -9.17 -21.10 15.34
N ARG A 107 -8.77 -20.83 14.09
CA ARG A 107 -9.20 -19.65 13.34
C ARG A 107 -10.72 -19.58 13.14
N ARG A 108 -11.34 -20.69 12.74
CA ARG A 108 -12.80 -20.75 12.52
C ARG A 108 -13.60 -20.56 13.82
N THR A 109 -13.12 -21.11 14.93
CA THR A 109 -13.77 -21.01 16.24
C THR A 109 -13.77 -19.57 16.72
N ALA A 110 -12.64 -18.87 16.59
CA ALA A 110 -12.52 -17.46 16.92
C ALA A 110 -13.54 -16.59 16.16
N ARG A 111 -13.73 -16.83 14.85
CA ARG A 111 -14.73 -16.10 14.04
C ARG A 111 -16.17 -16.35 14.49
N ARG A 112 -16.53 -17.60 14.80
CA ARG A 112 -17.89 -17.95 15.26
C ARG A 112 -18.22 -17.33 16.62
N ALA A 113 -17.22 -17.19 17.49
CA ALA A 113 -17.39 -16.52 18.78
C ALA A 113 -17.64 -15.00 18.60
N ASP A 114 -17.02 -14.39 17.58
CA ASP A 114 -17.27 -12.99 17.18
C ASP A 114 -18.66 -12.83 16.54
N ASP A 115 -19.03 -13.68 15.57
CA ASP A 115 -20.32 -13.60 14.86
C ASP A 115 -21.52 -13.85 15.79
N ALA A 116 -21.38 -14.71 16.81
CA ALA A 116 -22.45 -14.98 17.79
C ALA A 116 -22.82 -13.78 18.67
N THR A 117 -22.04 -12.68 18.63
CA THR A 117 -22.33 -11.44 19.37
C THR A 117 -23.08 -10.39 18.56
N TYR A 118 -23.28 -10.60 17.25
CA TYR A 118 -24.03 -9.68 16.37
C TYR A 118 -25.19 -10.42 15.68
N GLU A 119 -26.40 -10.32 16.23
CA GLU A 119 -27.62 -10.72 15.51
C GLU A 119 -27.87 -9.73 14.36
N HIS A 120 -27.55 -10.08 13.12
CA HIS A 120 -28.16 -9.49 11.93
C HIS A 120 -28.38 -10.54 10.82
N ASP A 121 -29.54 -10.40 10.18
CA ASP A 121 -30.13 -11.25 9.13
C ASP A 121 -29.22 -11.50 7.93
N ASP A 122 -29.28 -12.74 7.43
CA ASP A 122 -28.96 -13.23 6.08
C ASP A 122 -28.06 -12.33 5.21
N ASP A 123 -26.73 -12.47 5.36
CA ASP A 123 -25.78 -12.24 4.28
C ASP A 123 -24.88 -13.49 4.19
N PRO A 124 -24.64 -14.07 3.00
CA PRO A 124 -24.01 -15.36 2.90
C PRO A 124 -22.61 -15.23 3.46
N THR A 125 -22.29 -16.13 4.39
CA THR A 125 -20.95 -16.38 4.90
C THR A 125 -19.96 -16.26 3.75
N VAL A 126 -19.19 -15.16 3.72
CA VAL A 126 -18.07 -15.02 2.81
C VAL A 126 -16.98 -15.96 3.33
N ASP A 127 -17.20 -17.23 3.05
CA ASP A 127 -16.23 -18.30 3.08
C ASP A 127 -15.31 -18.15 1.85
N SER A 128 -14.72 -16.96 1.71
CA SER A 128 -13.50 -16.83 0.95
C SER A 128 -12.36 -17.04 1.93
N ASP A 129 -11.94 -18.30 1.97
CA ASP A 129 -10.71 -18.76 2.59
C ASP A 129 -9.52 -18.13 1.85
N VAL A 130 -9.31 -16.82 2.07
CA VAL A 130 -8.11 -16.13 1.61
C VAL A 130 -6.96 -16.55 2.54
N ASP A 131 -6.48 -17.75 2.27
CA ASP A 131 -5.12 -18.26 2.41
C ASP A 131 -4.25 -17.52 3.46
N GLY A 132 -4.66 -17.61 4.73
CA GLY A 132 -3.80 -17.23 5.86
C GLY A 132 -3.34 -15.78 5.92
N GLU A 133 -4.12 -14.86 5.37
CA GLU A 133 -3.91 -13.41 5.50
C GLU A 133 -4.57 -12.87 6.77
N THR A 134 -3.95 -11.86 7.38
CA THR A 134 -4.58 -11.10 8.47
C THR A 134 -5.75 -10.26 7.94
N PRO A 135 -6.74 -9.89 8.77
CA PRO A 135 -7.79 -8.95 8.38
C PRO A 135 -7.26 -7.65 7.75
N ASP A 136 -6.17 -7.09 8.29
CA ASP A 136 -5.51 -5.92 7.72
C ASP A 136 -4.91 -6.18 6.33
N GLU A 137 -4.26 -7.34 6.11
CA GLU A 137 -3.75 -7.75 4.79
C GLU A 137 -4.90 -7.86 3.77
N ARG A 138 -6.00 -8.52 4.15
CA ARG A 138 -7.20 -8.65 3.31
C ARG A 138 -7.81 -7.30 2.94
N LEU A 139 -7.94 -6.40 3.91
CA LEU A 139 -8.46 -5.05 3.67
C LEU A 139 -7.57 -4.27 2.70
N ARG A 140 -6.25 -4.32 2.89
CA ARG A 140 -5.30 -3.64 1.99
C ARG A 140 -5.32 -4.23 0.59
N ALA A 141 -5.44 -5.55 0.46
CA ALA A 141 -5.56 -6.22 -0.83
C ALA A 141 -6.85 -5.76 -1.56
N ALA A 142 -7.99 -5.76 -0.88
CA ALA A 142 -9.25 -5.27 -1.42
C ALA A 142 -9.17 -3.78 -1.80
N TYR A 143 -8.57 -2.95 -0.95
CA TYR A 143 -8.35 -1.53 -1.24
C TYR A 143 -7.49 -1.32 -2.48
N ALA A 144 -6.38 -2.06 -2.62
CA ALA A 144 -5.50 -1.98 -3.79
C ALA A 144 -6.19 -2.46 -5.07
N GLU A 145 -7.04 -3.47 -4.98
CA GLU A 145 -7.85 -3.95 -6.10
C GLU A 145 -8.86 -2.90 -6.58
N ILE A 146 -9.60 -2.29 -5.64
CA ILE A 146 -10.51 -1.16 -5.94
C ILE A 146 -9.73 -0.02 -6.59
N HIS A 147 -8.61 0.38 -6.01
CA HIS A 147 -7.77 1.46 -6.53
C HIS A 147 -7.28 1.19 -7.96
N ARG A 148 -6.83 -0.03 -8.24
CA ARG A 148 -6.38 -0.43 -9.58
C ARG A 148 -7.54 -0.39 -10.59
N SER A 149 -8.71 -0.91 -10.22
CA SER A 149 -9.89 -0.87 -11.07
C SER A 149 -10.28 0.57 -11.43
N ILE A 150 -10.27 1.48 -10.46
CA ILE A 150 -10.58 2.90 -10.69
C ILE A 150 -9.50 3.57 -11.53
N ALA A 151 -8.22 3.26 -11.31
CA ALA A 151 -7.12 3.81 -12.10
C ALA A 151 -7.25 3.42 -13.59
N ASP A 152 -7.60 2.16 -13.86
CA ASP A 152 -7.77 1.65 -15.21
C ASP A 152 -8.97 2.32 -15.92
N GLU A 153 -10.11 2.46 -15.22
CA GLU A 153 -11.29 3.17 -15.73
C GLU A 153 -10.98 4.64 -16.02
N LEU A 154 -10.32 5.33 -15.09
CA LEU A 154 -9.93 6.73 -15.20
C LEU A 154 -8.99 6.95 -16.38
N LEU A 155 -7.98 6.09 -16.55
CA LEU A 155 -7.08 6.14 -17.69
C LEU A 155 -7.82 5.94 -19.01
N GLY A 156 -8.82 5.05 -19.06
CA GLY A 156 -9.71 4.87 -20.20
C GLY A 156 -10.46 6.15 -20.58
N LEU A 157 -11.05 6.84 -19.60
CA LEU A 157 -11.73 8.13 -19.80
C LEU A 157 -10.77 9.19 -20.35
N VAL A 158 -9.56 9.29 -19.77
CA VAL A 158 -8.55 10.26 -20.20
C VAL A 158 -8.08 9.95 -21.62
N ARG A 159 -7.86 8.68 -21.98
CA ARG A 159 -7.50 8.29 -23.36
C ARG A 159 -8.59 8.66 -24.36
N ASN A 160 -9.86 8.58 -23.99
CA ASN A 160 -10.99 8.94 -24.87
C ASN A 160 -11.29 10.44 -24.93
N SER A 161 -10.61 11.25 -24.11
CA SER A 161 -10.75 12.71 -24.13
C SER A 161 -9.99 13.37 -25.31
N SER A 162 -10.20 14.68 -25.50
CA SER A 162 -9.47 15.45 -26.51
C SER A 162 -8.01 15.71 -26.08
N PRO A 163 -7.06 15.86 -27.03
CA PRO A 163 -5.68 16.21 -26.70
C PRO A 163 -5.55 17.47 -25.83
N ALA A 164 -6.31 18.52 -26.17
CA ALA A 164 -6.33 19.76 -25.40
C ALA A 164 -6.90 19.59 -23.97
N PHE A 165 -7.81 18.64 -23.76
CA PHE A 165 -8.26 18.29 -22.41
C PHE A 165 -7.14 17.61 -21.63
N PHE A 166 -6.43 16.64 -22.23
CA PHE A 166 -5.33 15.95 -21.57
C PHE A 166 -4.20 16.90 -21.18
N GLU A 167 -3.84 17.85 -22.05
CA GLU A 167 -2.87 18.89 -21.72
C GLU A 167 -3.27 19.69 -20.47
N ARG A 168 -4.52 20.18 -20.42
CA ARG A 168 -5.03 20.89 -19.23
C ARG A 168 -5.06 20.01 -17.99
N LEU A 169 -5.50 18.76 -18.12
CA LEU A 169 -5.55 17.79 -17.02
C LEU A 169 -4.16 17.57 -16.41
N VAL A 170 -3.13 17.43 -17.24
CA VAL A 170 -1.75 17.26 -16.79
C VAL A 170 -1.28 18.47 -15.99
N LEU A 171 -1.62 19.67 -16.46
CA LEU A 171 -1.28 20.93 -15.77
C LEU A 171 -2.03 21.05 -14.43
N ASP A 172 -3.33 20.71 -14.39
CA ASP A 172 -4.12 20.67 -13.15
C ASP A 172 -3.57 19.64 -12.16
N LEU A 173 -3.13 18.48 -12.64
CA LEU A 173 -2.53 17.42 -11.82
C LEU A 173 -1.21 17.89 -11.20
N LEU A 174 -0.31 18.47 -11.99
CA LEU A 174 0.97 18.97 -11.48
C LEU A 174 0.73 20.10 -10.45
N HIS A 175 -0.26 20.95 -10.68
CA HIS A 175 -0.63 21.97 -9.69
C HIS A 175 -1.17 21.36 -8.38
N ALA A 176 -2.06 20.36 -8.46
CA ALA A 176 -2.57 19.66 -7.28
C ALA A 176 -1.46 18.93 -6.49
N MET A 177 -0.40 18.50 -7.18
CA MET A 177 0.82 17.95 -6.57
C MET A 177 1.72 19.00 -5.91
N GLY A 178 1.39 20.29 -6.03
CA GLY A 178 2.16 21.40 -5.46
C GLY A 178 3.25 21.96 -6.38
N TYR A 179 3.26 21.63 -7.67
CA TYR A 179 4.11 22.32 -8.64
C TYR A 179 3.47 23.64 -9.07
N GLY A 180 4.23 24.74 -9.01
CA GLY A 180 3.69 26.08 -9.21
C GLY A 180 3.34 26.76 -7.90
N THR A 181 3.67 28.05 -7.77
CA THR A 181 3.31 28.86 -6.59
C THR A 181 1.91 29.49 -6.72
N SER A 182 1.39 29.58 -7.95
CA SER A 182 0.06 30.06 -8.30
C SER A 182 -0.46 29.33 -9.56
N ARG A 183 -1.77 29.39 -9.83
CA ARG A 183 -2.35 28.87 -11.08
C ARG A 183 -1.83 29.59 -12.32
N ASP A 184 -1.40 30.85 -12.17
CA ASP A 184 -0.88 31.67 -13.27
C ASP A 184 0.57 31.27 -13.66
N ASP A 185 1.25 30.52 -12.79
CA ASP A 185 2.60 29.99 -13.05
C ASP A 185 2.60 28.82 -14.02
N VAL A 186 1.41 28.32 -14.37
CA VAL A 186 1.18 27.19 -15.25
C VAL A 186 0.77 27.71 -16.62
N GLN A 187 1.75 27.89 -17.50
CA GLN A 187 1.52 28.44 -18.83
C GLN A 187 1.43 27.33 -19.86
N GLN A 188 0.27 27.20 -20.52
CA GLN A 188 0.14 26.35 -21.70
C GLN A 188 0.90 26.99 -22.85
N THR A 189 1.87 26.27 -23.43
CA THR A 189 2.61 26.74 -24.59
C THR A 189 2.10 25.99 -25.81
N GLY A 190 1.13 26.57 -26.51
CA GLY A 190 0.50 25.94 -27.68
C GLY A 190 0.87 26.64 -28.97
N GLY A 191 1.84 26.12 -29.72
CA GLY A 191 2.16 26.60 -31.06
C GLY A 191 2.90 25.57 -31.91
N ALA A 192 2.48 25.41 -33.17
CA ALA A 192 3.24 24.62 -34.14
C ALA A 192 4.62 25.26 -34.36
N GLY A 193 5.68 24.59 -33.89
CA GLY A 193 7.07 25.07 -34.01
C GLY A 193 7.85 25.14 -32.70
N ASP A 194 7.25 24.78 -31.57
CA ASP A 194 7.84 25.00 -30.25
C ASP A 194 8.76 23.86 -29.73
N GLY A 195 8.92 22.80 -30.54
CA GLY A 195 9.69 21.60 -30.20
C GLY A 195 8.91 20.51 -29.45
N GLY A 196 7.61 20.71 -29.21
CA GLY A 196 6.74 19.76 -28.52
C GLY A 196 6.62 20.02 -27.01
N ILE A 197 6.84 21.25 -26.55
CA ILE A 197 6.66 21.62 -25.14
C ILE A 197 5.22 22.09 -24.97
N ASP A 198 4.42 21.32 -24.24
CA ASP A 198 2.99 21.61 -24.12
C ASP A 198 2.70 22.56 -22.93
N GLY A 199 3.64 22.69 -21.98
CA GLY A 199 3.55 23.69 -20.91
C GLY A 199 4.85 23.98 -20.18
N VAL A 200 4.83 25.08 -19.42
CA VAL A 200 5.93 25.50 -18.54
C VAL A 200 5.36 25.83 -17.16
N ILE A 201 5.96 25.25 -16.13
CA ILE A 201 5.61 25.48 -14.73
C ILE A 201 6.79 26.13 -14.02
N THR A 202 6.53 27.26 -13.37
CA THR A 202 7.52 27.93 -12.53
C THR A 202 7.45 27.43 -11.09
N LEU A 203 8.58 27.02 -10.49
CA LEU A 203 8.61 26.46 -9.13
C LEU A 203 8.76 27.52 -8.03
N ASP A 204 9.13 28.75 -8.39
CA ASP A 204 9.36 29.85 -7.46
C ASP A 204 8.72 31.15 -7.96
N ARG A 205 8.36 32.06 -7.05
CA ARG A 205 7.67 33.30 -7.42
C ARG A 205 8.45 34.22 -8.35
N LEU A 206 9.78 34.07 -8.45
CA LEU A 206 10.63 34.91 -9.29
C LEU A 206 10.81 34.34 -10.70
N GLY A 207 10.35 33.12 -10.98
CA GLY A 207 10.46 32.52 -12.32
C GLY A 207 11.82 31.95 -12.65
N LEU A 208 12.69 31.74 -11.65
CA LEU A 208 14.07 31.31 -11.85
C LEU A 208 14.16 29.81 -12.17
N GLU A 209 13.36 29.01 -11.48
CA GLU A 209 13.24 27.59 -11.66
C GLU A 209 12.00 27.25 -12.47
N LYS A 210 12.22 26.64 -13.64
CA LYS A 210 11.16 26.23 -14.56
C LYS A 210 11.24 24.74 -14.83
N VAL A 211 10.08 24.09 -14.87
CA VAL A 211 9.89 22.73 -15.31
C VAL A 211 9.10 22.77 -16.61
N TYR A 212 9.64 22.13 -17.63
CA TYR A 212 9.01 22.04 -18.93
C TYR A 212 8.26 20.73 -19.04
N VAL A 213 7.04 20.79 -19.56
CA VAL A 213 6.12 19.65 -19.60
C VAL A 213 5.80 19.32 -21.05
N GLN A 214 5.85 18.04 -21.39
CA GLN A 214 5.28 17.50 -22.62
C GLN A 214 4.23 16.46 -22.27
N ALA A 215 3.04 16.59 -22.84
CA ALA A 215 1.89 15.74 -22.61
C ALA A 215 1.44 15.09 -23.93
N LYS A 216 1.60 13.77 -24.06
CA LYS A 216 1.16 13.00 -25.24
C LYS A 216 0.03 12.04 -24.92
N ARG A 217 -1.17 12.37 -25.40
CA ARG A 217 -2.32 11.45 -25.36
C ARG A 217 -2.21 10.43 -26.48
N TYR A 218 -1.78 9.22 -26.15
CA TYR A 218 -1.68 8.07 -27.05
C TYR A 218 -2.60 6.92 -26.64
N ALA A 219 -2.97 6.11 -27.64
CA ALA A 219 -3.62 4.83 -27.40
C ALA A 219 -2.68 3.87 -26.66
N GLU A 220 -3.26 2.86 -26.03
CA GLU A 220 -2.54 1.90 -25.18
C GLU A 220 -1.44 1.12 -25.92
N ASP A 221 -1.72 0.74 -27.16
CA ASP A 221 -0.83 0.00 -28.05
C ASP A 221 0.28 0.87 -28.64
N ASN A 222 0.16 2.19 -28.54
CA ASN A 222 1.16 3.13 -29.05
C ASN A 222 2.20 3.45 -27.95
N THR A 223 3.15 2.55 -27.78
CA THR A 223 4.26 2.70 -26.82
C THR A 223 5.21 3.84 -27.22
N VAL A 224 5.52 4.73 -26.27
CA VAL A 224 6.45 5.83 -26.48
C VAL A 224 7.89 5.31 -26.52
N GLY A 225 8.50 5.36 -27.70
CA GLY A 225 9.89 4.97 -27.91
C GLY A 225 10.90 6.10 -27.69
N ARG A 226 12.19 5.73 -27.70
CA ARG A 226 13.34 6.63 -27.57
C ARG A 226 13.30 7.89 -28.45
N PRO A 227 12.87 7.86 -29.73
CA PRO A 227 12.88 9.06 -30.58
C PRO A 227 12.05 10.23 -30.01
N ALA A 228 10.92 9.93 -29.36
CA ALA A 228 10.10 10.96 -28.74
C ALA A 228 10.82 11.64 -27.57
N ILE A 229 11.50 10.84 -26.73
CA ILE A 229 12.27 11.33 -25.59
C ILE A 229 13.47 12.15 -26.05
N GLN A 230 14.16 11.71 -27.11
CA GLN A 230 15.28 12.44 -27.70
C GLN A 230 14.83 13.79 -28.30
N GLY A 231 13.66 13.81 -28.97
CA GLY A 231 13.07 15.04 -29.46
C GLY A 231 12.79 16.03 -28.33
N PHE A 232 12.21 15.56 -27.22
CA PHE A 232 11.94 16.38 -26.05
C PHE A 232 13.21 16.96 -25.42
N LEU A 233 14.24 16.14 -25.21
CA LEU A 233 15.54 16.60 -24.70
C LEU A 233 16.17 17.65 -25.62
N GLY A 234 16.04 17.49 -26.94
CA GLY A 234 16.46 18.50 -27.91
C GLY A 234 15.73 19.83 -27.74
N ALA A 235 14.42 19.80 -27.50
CA ALA A 235 13.62 21.00 -27.22
C ALA A 235 14.03 21.67 -25.90
N LEU A 236 14.31 20.88 -24.85
CA LEU A 236 14.82 21.39 -23.56
C LEU A 236 16.17 22.10 -23.75
N ALA A 237 17.10 21.47 -24.47
CA ALA A 237 18.41 22.05 -24.76
C ALA A 237 18.29 23.37 -25.53
N GLY A 238 17.38 23.43 -26.52
CA GLY A 238 17.09 24.65 -27.28
C GLY A 238 16.59 25.82 -26.42
N ARG A 239 15.90 25.53 -25.31
CA ARG A 239 15.42 26.52 -24.33
C ARG A 239 16.34 26.71 -23.12
N ARG A 240 17.52 26.08 -23.11
CA ARG A 240 18.44 26.03 -21.96
C ARG A 240 17.74 25.57 -20.67
N ALA A 241 16.76 24.69 -20.82
CA ALA A 241 16.01 24.10 -19.72
C ALA A 241 16.77 22.92 -19.13
N THR A 242 16.77 22.83 -17.80
CA THR A 242 17.44 21.75 -17.07
C THR A 242 16.47 20.70 -16.53
N LYS A 243 15.19 21.05 -16.31
CA LYS A 243 14.17 20.16 -15.74
C LYS A 243 13.04 19.93 -16.74
N GLY A 244 12.66 18.67 -16.92
CA GLY A 244 11.60 18.27 -17.85
C GLY A 244 10.75 17.11 -17.33
N VAL A 245 9.46 17.13 -17.64
CA VAL A 245 8.56 16.02 -17.37
C VAL A 245 7.85 15.63 -18.66
N PHE A 246 8.00 14.38 -19.07
CA PHE A 246 7.28 13.80 -20.20
C PHE A 246 6.16 12.91 -19.67
N ILE A 247 4.93 13.24 -20.03
CA ILE A 247 3.72 12.59 -19.54
C ILE A 247 2.97 11.99 -20.73
N THR A 248 2.51 10.74 -20.60
CA THR A 248 1.73 10.06 -21.63
C THR A 248 0.60 9.25 -21.03
N THR A 249 -0.48 9.04 -21.80
CA THR A 249 -1.54 8.08 -21.45
C THR A 249 -1.20 6.63 -21.82
N SER A 250 -0.02 6.39 -22.42
CA SER A 250 0.48 5.08 -22.82
C SER A 250 1.65 4.63 -21.93
N GLN A 251 2.40 3.63 -22.37
CA GLN A 251 3.63 3.17 -21.74
C GLN A 251 4.86 3.70 -22.48
N PHE A 252 6.00 3.68 -21.80
CA PHE A 252 7.31 3.89 -22.43
C PHE A 252 7.92 2.54 -22.80
N SER A 253 8.77 2.51 -23.84
CA SER A 253 9.60 1.33 -24.10
C SER A 253 10.74 1.23 -23.07
N LYS A 254 11.38 0.07 -22.97
CA LYS A 254 12.56 -0.08 -22.10
C LYS A 254 13.68 0.87 -22.54
N GLU A 255 13.94 0.95 -23.83
CA GLU A 255 14.96 1.82 -24.43
C GLU A 255 14.69 3.30 -24.18
N ALA A 256 13.41 3.70 -24.14
CA ALA A 256 13.03 5.07 -23.80
C ALA A 256 13.36 5.42 -22.34
N ARG A 257 13.10 4.50 -21.40
CA ARG A 257 13.42 4.67 -19.98
C ARG A 257 14.93 4.69 -19.74
N ASP A 258 15.65 3.71 -20.31
CA ASP A 258 17.11 3.60 -20.19
C ASP A 258 17.80 4.84 -20.78
N PHE A 259 17.28 5.37 -21.88
CA PHE A 259 17.79 6.60 -22.48
C PHE A 259 17.52 7.83 -21.62
N ALA A 260 16.32 8.00 -21.06
CA ALA A 260 16.02 9.12 -20.18
C ALA A 260 16.95 9.13 -18.95
N GLN A 261 17.13 7.97 -18.32
CA GLN A 261 17.96 7.83 -17.13
C GLN A 261 19.45 8.08 -17.39
N SER A 262 19.96 7.73 -18.58
CA SER A 262 21.36 7.99 -18.95
C SER A 262 21.61 9.40 -19.47
N ALA A 263 20.60 10.06 -20.04
CA ALA A 263 20.74 11.38 -20.66
C ALA A 263 20.59 12.55 -19.67
N SER A 264 19.77 12.43 -18.63
CA SER A 264 19.57 13.50 -17.65
C SER A 264 18.90 13.00 -16.37
N ASP A 265 19.48 13.34 -15.20
CA ASP A 265 18.87 13.08 -13.90
C ASP A 265 17.63 13.95 -13.63
N SER A 266 17.39 14.99 -14.45
CA SER A 266 16.31 15.97 -14.28
C SER A 266 15.18 15.79 -15.31
N LEU A 267 15.15 14.66 -16.02
CA LEU A 267 14.06 14.25 -16.90
C LEU A 267 13.22 13.16 -16.22
N VAL A 268 11.94 13.46 -15.97
CA VAL A 268 11.00 12.49 -15.38
C VAL A 268 10.03 11.99 -16.46
N LEU A 269 9.83 10.67 -16.49
CA LEU A 269 8.84 10.02 -17.36
C LEU A 269 7.65 9.55 -16.53
N VAL A 270 6.42 9.94 -16.93
CA VAL A 270 5.17 9.56 -16.26
C VAL A 270 4.27 8.83 -17.26
N SER A 271 4.06 7.53 -17.03
CA SER A 271 3.22 6.68 -17.87
C SER A 271 1.75 6.83 -17.54
N GLY A 272 0.87 6.29 -18.39
CA GLY A 272 -0.59 6.38 -18.21
C GLY A 272 -1.06 5.83 -16.87
N GLN A 273 -0.55 4.68 -16.45
CA GLN A 273 -0.90 4.12 -15.14
C GLN A 273 -0.51 5.06 -14.00
N ARG A 274 0.72 5.62 -14.07
CA ARG A 274 1.20 6.54 -13.05
C ARG A 274 0.39 7.84 -13.04
N VAL A 275 -0.05 8.33 -14.20
CA VAL A 275 -0.98 9.48 -14.28
C VAL A 275 -2.27 9.18 -13.53
N ALA A 276 -2.90 8.03 -13.78
CA ALA A 276 -4.15 7.67 -13.11
C ALA A 276 -3.98 7.49 -11.59
N GLU A 277 -2.90 6.85 -11.15
CA GLU A 277 -2.56 6.74 -9.71
C GLU A 277 -2.40 8.12 -9.06
N LEU A 278 -1.66 9.03 -9.71
CA LEU A 278 -1.48 10.40 -9.22
C LEU A 278 -2.80 11.17 -9.21
N MET A 279 -3.65 11.00 -10.21
CA MET A 279 -4.98 11.61 -10.22
C MET A 279 -5.81 11.18 -9.01
N ILE A 280 -5.75 9.90 -8.63
CA ILE A 280 -6.44 9.41 -7.44
C ILE A 280 -5.79 9.97 -6.17
N GLU A 281 -4.46 9.91 -6.06
CA GLU A 281 -3.68 10.38 -4.90
C GLU A 281 -3.93 11.86 -4.60
N TYR A 282 -3.98 12.70 -5.64
CA TYR A 282 -4.16 14.15 -5.54
C TYR A 282 -5.61 14.61 -5.83
N GLN A 283 -6.55 13.67 -5.87
CA GLN A 283 -8.00 13.91 -6.05
C GLN A 283 -8.36 14.77 -7.29
N VAL A 284 -7.71 14.52 -8.42
CA VAL A 284 -7.97 15.19 -9.69
C VAL A 284 -8.87 14.32 -10.56
N GLY A 285 -10.06 14.83 -10.89
CA GLY A 285 -11.03 14.07 -11.71
C GLY A 285 -11.70 12.90 -10.97
N VAL A 286 -11.49 12.77 -9.67
CA VAL A 286 -12.14 11.79 -8.79
C VAL A 286 -12.69 12.47 -7.54
N SER A 287 -13.59 11.79 -6.82
CA SER A 287 -14.12 12.27 -5.54
C SER A 287 -14.15 11.14 -4.52
N ALA A 288 -13.85 11.45 -3.26
CA ALA A 288 -13.96 10.49 -2.18
C ALA A 288 -15.43 10.20 -1.88
N ARG A 289 -15.82 8.93 -2.01
CA ARG A 289 -17.19 8.47 -1.70
C ARG A 289 -17.34 8.11 -0.21
N GLU A 290 -16.30 7.57 0.41
CA GLU A 290 -16.31 7.05 1.78
C GLU A 290 -14.91 7.13 2.40
N THR A 291 -14.83 7.24 3.73
CA THR A 291 -13.57 7.21 4.49
C THR A 291 -13.63 6.11 5.54
N LEU A 292 -12.72 5.14 5.47
CA LEU A 292 -12.58 4.06 6.45
C LEU A 292 -11.49 4.42 7.47
N THR A 293 -11.82 4.45 8.75
CA THR A 293 -10.87 4.72 9.84
C THR A 293 -10.58 3.43 10.60
N LEU A 294 -9.31 3.01 10.58
CA LEU A 294 -8.83 1.91 11.41
C LEU A 294 -8.38 2.45 12.77
N VAL A 295 -8.85 1.82 13.84
CA VAL A 295 -8.52 2.19 15.21
C VAL A 295 -7.57 1.18 15.84
N SER A 296 -6.69 1.65 16.70
CA SER A 296 -5.84 0.83 17.55
C SER A 296 -5.96 1.30 18.98
N ILE A 297 -5.79 0.38 19.94
CA ILE A 297 -5.74 0.74 21.36
C ILE A 297 -4.52 1.63 21.59
N ASP A 298 -4.76 2.84 22.09
CA ASP A 298 -3.73 3.67 22.69
C ASP A 298 -3.35 3.03 24.03
N SER A 299 -2.11 2.57 24.16
CA SER A 299 -1.66 1.91 25.40
C SER A 299 -1.40 2.95 26.49
N ASP A 300 -0.79 4.07 26.12
CA ASP A 300 -0.35 5.15 27.02
C ASP A 300 -1.54 5.76 27.78
N TYR A 301 -2.70 5.90 27.11
CA TYR A 301 -3.93 6.42 27.74
C TYR A 301 -4.37 5.64 28.99
N PHE A 302 -3.97 4.37 29.12
CA PHE A 302 -4.41 3.51 30.22
C PHE A 302 -3.25 2.98 31.06
N GLU A 303 -2.04 3.54 30.94
CA GLU A 303 -0.92 3.23 31.83
C GLU A 303 -1.02 3.99 33.17
N ASP A 304 -1.84 5.05 33.24
CA ASP A 304 -2.02 5.90 34.43
C ASP A 304 -3.00 5.35 35.50
N GLU A 305 -3.61 4.18 35.28
CA GLU A 305 -4.48 3.50 36.26
C GLU A 305 -3.85 2.20 36.80
N GLY A 306 -2.64 2.30 37.35
CA GLY A 306 -1.90 1.21 38.02
C GLY A 306 -1.58 1.49 39.48
#